data_AF-A0A137NYJ9-F1
#
_entry.id   AF-A0A137NYJ9-F1
#
_cell.length_a   1.000
_cell.length_b   1.000
_cell.length_c   1.000
_cell.angle_alpha   90.00
_cell.angle_beta   90.00
_cell.angle_gamma   90.00
#
_symmetry.space_group_name_H-M   'P 1'
#
loop_
_entity.id
_entity.type
_entity.pdbx_description
1 polymer ?
#
loop_
_entity_poly.entity_id
_entity_poly.type
_entity_poly.pdbx_seq_one_letter_code
_entity_poly.pdbx_strand_id
1 'polypeptide(L)'
;MPGSDESNISLFTGINIGICAVGILFYTIRLTGPFKTLRSSVYLITIISFLFTSIFSYMQTVCSDIQCKINYLIAETVSTQFAAGYFVILILNTYRILDKNWLYFLFSIPLPAILSVEVWLIVYFLKYYGISTSVNVPLLTIFCTSLTSLTDFIVNMVCYCKFSNYKDITGLRTLLNQFLTGTIFSICLDISMIAVSYNLDFGEFTITQMTLISALINLNIEYFLMYQCRIIILSQIQTYNS
;
A
#
# COMPACT_ATOMS: atom_id res chain seq x y z
N MET A 1 28.16 5.54 -22.41
CA MET A 1 28.47 4.39 -21.52
C MET A 1 27.21 3.55 -21.40
N PRO A 2 27.09 2.43 -22.13
CA PRO A 2 25.85 1.64 -22.18
C PRO A 2 25.67 0.65 -21.01
N GLY A 3 26.63 0.56 -20.09
CA GLY A 3 26.65 -0.49 -19.05
C GLY A 3 25.98 -0.14 -17.71
N SER A 4 25.61 1.14 -17.47
CA SER A 4 24.99 1.55 -16.20
C SER A 4 23.46 1.39 -16.20
N ASP A 5 22.83 1.50 -17.37
CA ASP A 5 21.37 1.52 -17.45
C ASP A 5 20.80 0.09 -17.38
N GLU A 6 21.37 -0.88 -18.09
CA GLU A 6 20.90 -2.28 -18.03
C GLU A 6 21.05 -2.93 -16.64
N SER A 7 22.10 -2.59 -15.90
CA SER A 7 22.28 -3.08 -14.52
C SER A 7 21.24 -2.50 -13.56
N ASN A 8 20.82 -1.26 -13.76
CA ASN A 8 19.78 -0.62 -12.94
C ASN A 8 18.40 -1.22 -13.23
N ILE A 9 18.15 -1.58 -14.49
CA ILE A 9 16.88 -2.18 -14.95
C ILE A 9 16.70 -3.59 -14.41
N SER A 10 17.74 -4.41 -14.50
CA SER A 10 17.72 -5.78 -13.98
C SER A 10 17.57 -5.80 -12.46
N LEU A 11 18.26 -4.89 -11.75
CA LEU A 11 18.10 -4.74 -10.31
C LEU A 11 16.69 -4.29 -9.91
N PHE A 12 16.14 -3.27 -10.57
CA PHE A 12 14.79 -2.78 -10.29
C PHE A 12 13.73 -3.86 -10.52
N THR A 13 13.78 -4.52 -11.67
CA THR A 13 12.84 -5.57 -12.04
C THR A 13 12.97 -6.76 -11.08
N GLY A 14 14.21 -7.14 -10.75
CA GLY A 14 14.52 -8.20 -9.78
C GLY A 14 13.97 -7.94 -8.38
N ILE A 15 14.11 -6.71 -7.87
CA ILE A 15 13.57 -6.33 -6.54
C ILE A 15 12.05 -6.43 -6.53
N ASN A 16 11.37 -5.85 -7.52
CA ASN A 16 9.90 -5.85 -7.56
C ASN A 16 9.33 -7.26 -7.74
N ILE A 17 9.93 -8.08 -8.62
CA ILE A 17 9.56 -9.50 -8.76
C ILE A 17 9.82 -10.26 -7.47
N GLY A 18 10.96 -10.04 -6.82
CA GLY A 18 11.31 -10.69 -5.55
C GLY A 18 10.27 -10.41 -4.45
N ILE A 19 9.86 -9.15 -4.29
CA ILE A 19 8.86 -8.78 -3.27
C ILE A 19 7.48 -9.36 -3.63
N CYS A 20 7.09 -9.32 -4.90
CA CYS A 20 5.86 -9.98 -5.35
C CYS A 20 5.89 -11.49 -5.07
N ALA A 21 7.02 -12.16 -5.32
CA ALA A 21 7.21 -13.58 -5.03
C ALA A 21 7.10 -13.89 -3.53
N VAL A 22 7.62 -13.04 -2.65
CA VAL A 22 7.43 -13.15 -1.19
C VAL A 22 5.94 -13.04 -0.83
N GLY A 23 5.21 -12.11 -1.45
CA GLY A 23 3.76 -11.99 -1.29
C GLY A 23 3.00 -13.25 -1.72
N ILE A 24 3.31 -13.77 -2.91
CA ILE A 24 2.73 -15.02 -3.42
C ILE A 24 3.08 -16.20 -2.50
N LEU A 25 4.30 -16.22 -1.93
CA LEU A 25 4.68 -17.21 -0.95
C LEU A 25 3.77 -17.14 0.27
N PHE A 26 3.56 -15.96 0.87
CA PHE A 26 2.66 -15.78 2.02
C PHE A 26 1.22 -16.22 1.75
N TYR A 27 0.72 -15.95 0.55
CA TYR A 27 -0.55 -16.50 0.08
C TYR A 27 -0.52 -18.04 0.02
N THR A 28 0.54 -18.62 -0.54
CA THR A 28 0.72 -20.07 -0.72
C THR A 28 0.83 -20.81 0.60
N ILE A 29 1.56 -20.27 1.58
CA ILE A 29 1.68 -20.85 2.92
C ILE A 29 0.49 -20.48 3.84
N ARG A 30 -0.55 -19.85 3.29
CA ARG A 30 -1.82 -19.53 3.97
C ARG A 30 -1.68 -18.57 5.15
N LEU A 31 -0.63 -17.74 5.19
CA LEU A 31 -0.52 -16.66 6.17
C LEU A 31 -1.60 -15.59 5.97
N THR A 32 -2.15 -15.52 4.75
CA THR A 32 -3.25 -14.61 4.40
C THR A 32 -4.63 -15.21 4.65
N GLY A 33 -4.69 -16.37 5.30
CA GLY A 33 -5.91 -17.15 5.52
C GLY A 33 -6.14 -18.25 4.47
N PRO A 34 -7.29 -18.95 4.54
CA PRO A 34 -7.59 -20.08 3.67
C PRO A 34 -7.66 -19.66 2.20
N PHE A 35 -7.22 -20.55 1.32
CA PHE A 35 -7.31 -20.38 -0.13
C PHE A 35 -8.75 -20.09 -0.58
N LYS A 36 -8.87 -19.26 -1.62
CA LYS A 36 -10.15 -18.88 -2.24
C LYS A 36 -11.10 -18.09 -1.33
N THR A 37 -10.65 -17.66 -0.15
CA THR A 37 -11.41 -16.67 0.62
C THR A 37 -11.27 -15.30 -0.03
N LEU A 38 -12.34 -14.49 0.02
CA LEU A 38 -12.34 -13.13 -0.52
C LEU A 38 -11.10 -12.34 -0.08
N ARG A 39 -10.70 -12.44 1.19
CA ARG A 39 -9.53 -11.77 1.77
C ARG A 39 -8.21 -12.22 1.14
N SER A 40 -8.04 -13.53 0.93
CA SER A 40 -6.84 -14.08 0.29
C SER A 40 -6.75 -13.71 -1.19
N SER A 41 -7.90 -13.63 -1.88
CA SER A 41 -7.98 -13.21 -3.28
C SER A 41 -7.69 -11.72 -3.44
N VAL A 42 -8.26 -10.86 -2.59
CA VAL A 42 -7.99 -9.42 -2.63
C VAL A 42 -6.51 -9.15 -2.33
N TYR A 43 -5.92 -9.85 -1.36
CA TYR A 43 -4.47 -9.76 -1.09
C TYR A 43 -3.63 -10.08 -2.32
N LEU A 44 -3.91 -11.19 -3.00
CA LEU A 44 -3.16 -11.58 -4.20
C LEU A 44 -3.31 -10.54 -5.32
N ILE A 45 -4.53 -10.02 -5.52
CA ILE A 45 -4.79 -8.94 -6.48
C ILE A 45 -3.97 -7.71 -6.12
N THR A 46 -3.98 -7.27 -4.86
CA THR A 46 -3.23 -6.09 -4.40
C THR A 46 -1.73 -6.23 -4.63
N ILE A 47 -1.13 -7.40 -4.34
CA ILE A 47 0.30 -7.63 -4.56
C ILE A 47 0.67 -7.62 -6.04
N ILE A 48 -0.12 -8.29 -6.88
CA ILE A 48 0.10 -8.27 -8.33
C ILE A 48 -0.05 -6.84 -8.87
N SER A 49 -0.97 -6.07 -8.31
CA SER A 49 -1.21 -4.69 -8.72
C SER A 49 -0.04 -3.78 -8.39
N PHE A 50 0.58 -3.93 -7.21
CA PHE A 50 1.82 -3.21 -6.88
C PHE A 50 2.95 -3.53 -7.86
N LEU A 51 3.10 -4.80 -8.26
CA LEU A 51 4.09 -5.19 -9.27
C LEU A 51 3.81 -4.50 -10.62
N PHE A 52 2.55 -4.51 -11.07
CA PHE A 52 2.17 -3.87 -12.33
C PHE A 52 2.31 -2.36 -12.31
N THR A 53 1.91 -1.67 -11.22
CA THR A 53 2.15 -0.24 -11.05
C THR A 53 3.64 0.07 -11.21
N SER A 54 4.52 -0.69 -10.54
CA SER A 54 5.98 -0.54 -10.65
C SER A 54 6.49 -0.69 -12.09
N ILE A 55 6.06 -1.76 -12.76
CA ILE A 55 6.49 -2.07 -14.14
C ILE A 55 5.99 -0.99 -15.10
N PHE A 56 4.73 -0.57 -15.00
CA PHE A 56 4.16 0.43 -15.90
C PHE A 56 4.73 1.83 -15.66
N SER A 57 5.01 2.20 -14.40
CA SER A 57 5.73 3.43 -14.07
C SER A 57 7.12 3.44 -14.72
N TYR A 58 7.83 2.31 -14.66
CA TYR A 58 9.12 2.16 -15.34
C TYR A 58 8.99 2.21 -16.88
N MET A 59 8.01 1.53 -17.46
CA MET A 59 7.85 1.52 -18.93
C MET A 59 7.57 2.93 -19.50
N GLN A 60 6.97 3.84 -18.73
CA GLN A 60 6.80 5.23 -19.12
C GLN A 60 8.14 5.98 -19.27
N THR A 61 9.15 5.65 -18.46
CA THR A 61 10.45 6.34 -18.51
C THR A 61 11.30 5.84 -19.68
N VAL A 62 11.18 4.55 -20.03
CA VAL A 62 11.89 3.93 -21.14
C VAL A 62 11.28 4.28 -22.50
N CYS A 63 9.97 4.49 -22.56
CA CYS A 63 9.32 4.77 -23.82
C CYS A 63 9.72 6.14 -24.39
N SER A 64 10.07 6.17 -25.67
CA SER A 64 10.46 7.39 -26.39
C SER A 64 9.25 8.14 -26.97
N ASP A 65 8.21 7.42 -27.36
CA ASP A 65 7.00 7.98 -27.97
C ASP A 65 5.96 8.42 -26.92
N ILE A 66 5.31 9.56 -27.16
CA ILE A 66 4.27 10.13 -26.28
C ILE A 66 3.07 9.19 -26.20
N GLN A 67 2.64 8.59 -27.32
CA GLN A 67 1.50 7.67 -27.30
C GLN A 67 1.80 6.43 -26.45
N CYS A 68 3.04 5.92 -26.51
CA CYS A 68 3.49 4.85 -25.64
C CYS A 68 3.42 5.24 -24.15
N LYS A 69 3.93 6.43 -23.80
CA LYS A 69 3.89 6.93 -22.40
C LYS A 69 2.46 7.04 -21.88
N ILE A 70 1.54 7.54 -22.69
CA ILE A 70 0.12 7.64 -22.34
C ILE A 70 -0.49 6.25 -22.08
N ASN A 71 -0.22 5.28 -22.96
CA ASN A 71 -0.74 3.91 -22.78
C ASN A 71 -0.27 3.29 -21.47
N TYR A 72 1.02 3.46 -21.11
CA TYR A 72 1.54 2.95 -19.84
C TYR A 72 1.06 3.76 -18.64
N LEU A 73 0.82 5.06 -18.77
CA LEU A 73 0.19 5.87 -17.71
C LEU A 73 -1.25 5.42 -17.44
N ILE A 74 -2.02 5.07 -18.47
CA ILE A 74 -3.37 4.47 -18.30
C ILE A 74 -3.25 3.13 -17.56
N ALA A 75 -2.31 2.27 -17.95
CA ALA A 75 -2.09 0.98 -17.32
C ALA A 75 -1.64 1.10 -15.86
N GLU A 76 -0.76 2.05 -15.55
CA GLU A 76 -0.36 2.40 -14.18
C GLU A 76 -1.58 2.88 -13.37
N THR A 77 -2.38 3.79 -13.92
CA THR A 77 -3.59 4.32 -13.28
C THR A 77 -4.54 3.19 -12.87
N VAL A 78 -4.84 2.28 -13.80
CA VAL A 78 -5.71 1.13 -13.54
C VAL A 78 -5.11 0.20 -12.47
N SER A 79 -3.80 -0.06 -12.52
CA SER A 79 -3.11 -0.93 -11.57
C SER A 79 -3.12 -0.33 -10.16
N THR A 80 -2.91 0.98 -10.04
CA THR A 80 -2.92 1.70 -8.75
C THR A 80 -4.31 1.67 -8.09
N GLN A 81 -5.41 1.63 -8.86
CA GLN A 81 -6.75 1.42 -8.27
C GLN A 81 -6.89 0.06 -7.60
N PHE A 82 -6.30 -0.99 -8.18
CA PHE A 82 -6.34 -2.32 -7.55
C PHE A 82 -5.43 -2.40 -6.32
N ALA A 83 -4.42 -1.54 -6.21
CA ALA A 83 -3.62 -1.37 -4.99
C ALA A 83 -4.46 -0.84 -3.81
N ALA A 84 -5.53 -0.07 -4.06
CA ALA A 84 -6.51 0.31 -3.04
C ALA A 84 -7.22 -0.89 -2.39
N GLY A 85 -7.07 -2.10 -2.95
CA GLY A 85 -7.47 -3.35 -2.31
C GLY A 85 -6.88 -3.56 -0.90
N TYR A 86 -5.77 -2.89 -0.57
CA TYR A 86 -5.25 -2.78 0.80
C TYR A 86 -6.31 -2.29 1.80
N PHE A 87 -7.06 -1.23 1.48
CA PHE A 87 -8.13 -0.72 2.36
C PHE A 87 -9.32 -1.68 2.44
N VAL A 88 -9.64 -2.37 1.34
CA VAL A 88 -10.69 -3.39 1.32
C VAL A 88 -10.36 -4.53 2.28
N ILE A 89 -9.10 -4.98 2.28
CA ILE A 89 -8.61 -6.00 3.21
C ILE A 89 -8.78 -5.57 4.66
N LEU A 90 -8.38 -4.34 4.98
CA LEU A 90 -8.52 -3.73 6.30
C LEU A 90 -9.97 -3.81 6.79
N ILE A 91 -10.91 -3.41 5.95
CA ILE A 91 -12.35 -3.48 6.23
C ILE A 91 -12.81 -4.94 6.42
N LEU A 92 -12.40 -5.85 5.54
CA LEU A 92 -12.77 -7.27 5.65
C LEU A 92 -12.23 -7.94 6.92
N ASN A 93 -11.11 -7.45 7.45
CA ASN A 93 -10.56 -7.94 8.71
C ASN A 93 -11.22 -7.33 9.96
N THR A 94 -11.93 -6.21 9.83
CA THR A 94 -12.49 -5.46 10.96
C THR A 94 -14.02 -5.48 11.05
N TYR A 95 -14.75 -5.78 9.95
CA TYR A 95 -16.21 -5.60 9.87
C TYR A 95 -17.09 -6.34 10.89
N ARG A 96 -16.58 -7.42 11.51
CA ARG A 96 -17.32 -8.16 12.57
C ARG A 96 -16.93 -7.76 13.99
N ILE A 97 -15.89 -6.93 14.12
CA ILE A 97 -15.34 -6.51 15.40
C ILE A 97 -15.74 -5.05 15.68
N LEU A 98 -15.83 -4.23 14.63
CA LEU A 98 -16.19 -2.82 14.73
C LEU A 98 -17.69 -2.60 14.61
N ASP A 99 -18.17 -1.60 15.34
CA ASP A 99 -19.52 -1.06 15.15
C ASP A 99 -19.67 -0.42 13.76
N LYS A 100 -20.90 -0.40 13.24
CA LYS A 100 -21.22 0.16 11.91
C LYS A 100 -20.71 1.59 11.71
N ASN A 101 -20.80 2.44 12.73
CA ASN A 101 -20.35 3.83 12.67
C ASN A 101 -18.84 3.93 12.42
N TRP A 102 -18.06 3.03 13.02
CA TRP A 102 -16.61 2.96 12.81
C TRP A 102 -16.24 2.41 11.45
N LEU A 103 -17.07 1.54 10.87
CA LEU A 103 -16.88 1.09 9.50
C LEU A 103 -17.06 2.24 8.50
N TYR A 104 -18.11 3.05 8.63
CA TYR A 104 -18.27 4.24 7.77
C TYR A 104 -17.10 5.20 7.89
N PHE A 105 -16.59 5.42 9.10
CA PHE A 105 -15.41 6.24 9.33
C PHE A 105 -14.17 5.67 8.62
N LEU A 106 -13.91 4.36 8.74
CA LEU A 106 -12.82 3.69 8.03
C LEU A 106 -12.94 3.73 6.51
N PHE A 107 -14.14 3.76 5.95
CA PHE A 107 -14.34 3.96 4.51
C PHE A 107 -14.03 5.39 4.06
N SER A 108 -14.23 6.38 4.94
CA SER A 108 -14.03 7.79 4.61
C SER A 108 -12.57 8.25 4.71
N ILE A 109 -11.78 7.65 5.61
CA ILE A 109 -10.38 8.04 5.85
C ILE A 109 -9.50 7.91 4.59
N PRO A 110 -9.63 6.87 3.74
CA PRO A 110 -8.83 6.75 2.53
C PRO A 110 -9.15 7.74 1.40
N LEU A 111 -10.32 8.38 1.43
CA LEU A 111 -10.78 9.21 0.31
C LEU A 111 -9.83 10.37 -0.03
N PRO A 112 -9.29 11.15 0.93
CA PRO A 112 -8.34 12.21 0.61
C PRO A 112 -7.06 11.69 -0.05
N ALA A 113 -6.53 10.55 0.41
CA ALA A 113 -5.35 9.93 -0.21
C ALA A 113 -5.65 9.48 -1.65
N ILE A 114 -6.76 8.79 -1.87
CA ILE A 114 -7.20 8.37 -3.21
C ILE A 114 -7.31 9.59 -4.15
N LEU A 115 -8.01 10.64 -3.71
CA LEU A 115 -8.15 11.87 -4.50
C LEU A 115 -6.80 12.52 -4.82
N SER A 116 -5.84 12.49 -3.89
CA SER A 116 -4.51 13.05 -4.14
C SER A 116 -3.73 12.27 -5.21
N VAL A 117 -3.83 10.94 -5.21
CA VAL A 117 -3.23 10.09 -6.24
C VAL A 117 -3.87 10.34 -7.61
N GLU A 118 -5.20 10.52 -7.66
CA GLU A 118 -5.89 10.90 -8.91
C GLU A 118 -5.41 12.25 -9.45
N VAL A 119 -5.31 13.26 -8.59
CA VAL A 119 -4.82 14.59 -8.98
C VAL A 119 -3.39 14.50 -9.53
N TRP A 120 -2.54 13.70 -8.88
CA TRP A 120 -1.18 13.41 -9.36
C TRP A 120 -1.20 12.82 -10.78
N LEU A 121 -1.96 11.76 -11.03
CA LEU A 121 -2.07 11.13 -12.34
C LEU A 121 -2.61 12.07 -13.42
N ILE A 122 -3.64 12.87 -13.10
CA ILE A 122 -4.22 13.86 -14.03
C ILE A 122 -3.17 14.89 -14.47
N VAL A 123 -2.32 15.37 -13.54
CA VAL A 123 -1.26 16.32 -13.86
C VAL A 123 -0.24 15.72 -14.84
N TYR A 124 0.11 14.44 -14.69
CA TYR A 124 0.98 13.74 -15.65
C TYR A 124 0.32 13.57 -17.03
N PHE A 125 -0.97 13.24 -17.06
CA PHE A 125 -1.73 13.20 -18.33
C PHE A 125 -1.66 14.53 -19.07
N LEU A 126 -1.98 15.63 -18.39
CA LEU A 126 -1.96 16.98 -18.98
C LEU A 126 -0.56 17.33 -19.52
N LYS A 127 0.50 16.96 -18.79
CA LYS A 127 1.89 17.18 -19.19
C LYS A 127 2.25 16.42 -20.47
N TYR A 128 1.81 15.16 -20.62
CA TYR A 128 2.05 14.39 -21.85
C TYR A 128 1.27 14.93 -23.06
N TYR A 129 0.14 15.58 -22.85
CA TYR A 129 -0.59 16.32 -23.89
C TYR A 129 -0.03 17.73 -24.16
N GLY A 130 1.07 18.13 -23.50
CA GLY A 130 1.69 19.44 -23.69
C GLY A 130 0.92 20.61 -23.08
N ILE A 131 -0.04 20.34 -22.20
CA ILE A 131 -0.81 21.36 -21.49
C ILE A 131 0.04 21.84 -20.31
N SER A 132 0.41 23.12 -20.31
CA SER A 132 1.18 23.71 -19.21
C SER A 132 0.32 23.78 -17.95
N THR A 133 0.80 23.14 -16.89
CA THR A 133 0.22 23.27 -15.55
C THR A 133 1.13 24.17 -14.71
N SER A 134 0.54 25.03 -13.86
CA SER A 134 1.30 25.82 -12.88
C SER A 134 1.71 24.99 -11.66
N VAL A 135 1.55 23.67 -11.73
CA VAL A 135 1.71 22.76 -10.60
C VAL A 135 3.16 22.30 -10.51
N ASN A 136 3.77 22.51 -9.36
CA ASN A 136 5.09 21.97 -9.05
C ASN A 136 4.95 20.46 -8.80
N VAL A 137 5.35 19.64 -9.79
CA VAL A 137 5.20 18.17 -9.76
C VAL A 137 5.95 17.54 -8.56
N PRO A 138 7.23 17.89 -8.27
CA PRO A 138 7.91 17.41 -7.06
C PRO A 138 7.13 17.71 -5.77
N LEU A 139 6.61 18.92 -5.61
CA LEU A 139 5.84 19.30 -4.42
C LEU A 139 4.52 18.51 -4.32
N LEU A 140 3.84 18.30 -5.45
CA LEU A 140 2.63 17.50 -5.53
C LEU A 140 2.91 16.05 -5.12
N THR A 141 3.98 15.44 -5.63
CA THR A 141 4.39 14.08 -5.28
C THR A 141 4.61 13.94 -3.77
N ILE A 142 5.36 14.86 -3.15
CA ILE A 142 5.59 14.86 -1.69
C ILE A 142 4.28 14.95 -0.92
N PHE A 143 3.37 15.85 -1.35
CA PHE A 143 2.08 16.02 -0.72
C PHE A 143 1.23 14.74 -0.79
N CYS A 144 1.12 14.13 -1.97
CA CYS A 144 0.35 12.90 -2.18
C CYS A 144 0.93 11.71 -1.39
N THR A 145 2.25 11.53 -1.39
CA THR A 145 2.91 10.47 -0.61
C THR A 145 2.69 10.68 0.89
N SER A 146 2.85 11.91 1.38
CA SER A 146 2.62 12.23 2.80
C SER A 146 1.18 11.96 3.23
N LEU A 147 0.21 12.32 2.37
CA LEU A 147 -1.21 12.10 2.66
C LEU A 147 -1.57 10.61 2.66
N THR A 148 -0.97 9.83 1.76
CA THR A 148 -1.14 8.37 1.69
C THR A 148 -0.58 7.70 2.95
N SER A 149 0.66 8.01 3.33
CA SER A 149 1.28 7.46 4.55
C SER A 149 0.52 7.86 5.82
N LEU A 150 0.05 9.11 5.91
CA LEU A 150 -0.76 9.55 7.04
C LEU A 150 -2.10 8.79 7.11
N THR A 151 -2.73 8.55 5.96
CA THR A 151 -3.97 7.80 5.86
C THR A 151 -3.80 6.37 6.35
N ASP A 152 -2.76 5.68 5.88
CA ASP A 152 -2.45 4.31 6.29
C ASP A 152 -2.19 4.24 7.80
N PHE A 153 -1.42 5.18 8.33
CA PHE A 153 -1.17 5.29 9.78
C PHE A 153 -2.47 5.49 10.56
N ILE A 154 -3.33 6.43 10.16
CA ILE A 154 -4.60 6.71 10.86
C ILE A 154 -5.50 5.48 10.86
N VAL A 155 -5.65 4.83 9.70
CA VAL A 155 -6.49 3.63 9.58
C VAL A 155 -5.99 2.52 10.50
N ASN A 156 -4.68 2.25 10.51
CA ASN A 156 -4.10 1.24 11.40
C ASN A 156 -4.24 1.61 12.88
N MET A 157 -4.07 2.88 13.25
CA MET A 157 -4.27 3.35 14.62
C MET A 157 -5.72 3.21 15.09
N VAL A 158 -6.70 3.48 14.22
CA VAL A 158 -8.12 3.22 14.53
C VAL A 158 -8.35 1.72 14.78
N CYS A 159 -7.80 0.85 13.93
CA CYS A 159 -7.87 -0.60 14.12
C CYS A 159 -7.23 -1.04 15.44
N TYR A 160 -6.03 -0.54 15.76
CA TYR A 160 -5.32 -0.83 17.01
C TYR A 160 -6.17 -0.43 18.22
N CYS A 161 -6.65 0.82 18.26
CA CYS A 161 -7.46 1.33 19.36
C CYS A 161 -8.69 0.44 19.60
N LYS A 162 -9.32 -0.04 18.54
CA LYS A 162 -10.50 -0.88 18.65
C LYS A 162 -10.21 -2.31 19.06
N PHE A 163 -9.14 -2.90 18.55
CA PHE A 163 -8.72 -4.23 18.99
C PHE A 163 -8.18 -4.21 20.42
N SER A 164 -7.67 -3.07 20.90
CA SER A 164 -7.21 -2.89 22.28
C SER A 164 -8.32 -3.05 23.33
N ASN A 165 -9.59 -2.90 22.94
CA ASN A 165 -10.73 -3.18 23.81
C ASN A 165 -10.81 -4.66 24.21
N TYR A 166 -10.14 -5.54 23.48
CA TYR A 166 -10.09 -6.98 23.72
C TYR A 166 -8.75 -7.44 24.32
N LYS A 167 -7.88 -6.51 24.76
CA LYS A 167 -6.49 -6.78 25.19
C LYS A 167 -6.35 -7.83 26.30
N ASP A 168 -7.42 -8.07 27.04
CA ASP A 168 -7.47 -9.03 28.14
C ASP A 168 -7.56 -10.49 27.64
N ILE A 169 -7.81 -10.72 26.35
CA ILE A 169 -7.74 -12.04 25.73
C ILE A 169 -6.28 -12.52 25.72
N THR A 170 -6.06 -13.75 26.20
CA THR A 170 -4.75 -14.40 26.24
C THR A 170 -4.05 -14.36 24.89
N GLY A 171 -2.80 -13.86 24.88
CA GLY A 171 -1.96 -13.75 23.68
C GLY A 171 -2.27 -12.55 22.79
N LEU A 172 -3.44 -11.90 22.91
CA LEU A 172 -3.79 -10.75 22.07
C LEU A 172 -2.93 -9.53 22.40
N ARG A 173 -2.60 -9.31 23.68
CA ARG A 173 -1.75 -8.18 24.10
C ARG A 173 -0.40 -8.15 23.37
N THR A 174 0.24 -9.31 23.21
CA THR A 174 1.53 -9.42 22.51
C THR A 174 1.37 -9.08 21.03
N LEU A 175 0.31 -9.59 20.38
CA LEU A 175 0.02 -9.29 18.99
C LEU A 175 -0.34 -7.81 18.76
N LEU A 176 -1.09 -7.20 19.69
CA LEU A 176 -1.39 -5.77 19.66
C LEU A 176 -0.12 -4.92 19.77
N ASN A 177 0.82 -5.31 20.63
CA ASN A 177 2.10 -4.62 20.74
C ASN A 177 2.94 -4.75 19.46
N GLN A 178 2.95 -5.94 18.84
CA GLN A 178 3.61 -6.15 17.55
C GLN A 178 2.95 -5.32 16.45
N PHE A 179 1.62 -5.25 16.44
CA PHE A 179 0.86 -4.45 15.48
C PHE A 179 1.18 -2.97 15.64
N LEU A 180 1.12 -2.43 16.87
CA LEU A 180 1.47 -1.04 17.14
C LEU A 180 2.91 -0.72 16.74
N THR A 181 3.87 -1.59 17.10
CA THR A 181 5.28 -1.41 16.74
C THR A 181 5.46 -1.43 15.23
N GLY A 182 4.76 -2.34 14.53
CA GLY A 182 4.77 -2.42 13.07
C GLY A 182 4.24 -1.15 12.41
N THR A 183 3.10 -0.62 12.89
CA THR A 183 2.51 0.64 12.39
C THR A 183 3.43 1.84 12.65
N ILE A 184 4.07 1.93 13.82
CA ILE A 184 5.05 2.99 14.13
C ILE A 184 6.27 2.87 13.22
N PHE A 185 6.79 1.66 13.04
CA PHE A 185 7.93 1.42 12.16
C PHE A 185 7.62 1.79 10.71
N SER A 186 6.44 1.41 10.21
CA SER A 186 5.91 1.77 8.90
C SER A 186 5.92 3.29 8.66
N ILE A 187 5.31 4.08 9.56
CA ILE A 187 5.25 5.53 9.39
C ILE A 187 6.65 6.18 9.51
N CYS A 188 7.53 5.65 10.36
CA CYS A 188 8.91 6.12 10.45
C CYS A 188 9.70 5.84 9.16
N LEU A 189 9.49 4.68 8.53
CA LEU A 189 10.07 4.39 7.22
C LEU A 189 9.57 5.37 6.17
N ASP A 190 8.25 5.59 6.08
CA ASP A 190 7.66 6.50 5.12
C ASP A 190 8.18 7.94 5.28
N ILE A 191 8.20 8.46 6.50
CA ILE A 191 8.76 9.79 6.79
C ILE A 191 10.24 9.86 6.38
N SER A 192 11.02 8.83 6.69
CA SER A 192 12.44 8.78 6.34
C SER A 192 12.62 8.79 4.82
N MET A 193 11.81 8.03 4.08
CA MET A 193 11.86 7.99 2.62
C MET A 193 11.48 9.33 2.00
N ILE A 194 10.42 9.98 2.50
CA ILE A 194 10.02 11.32 2.04
C ILE A 194 11.13 12.35 2.33
N ALA A 195 11.70 12.32 3.53
CA ALA A 195 12.78 13.24 3.91
C ALA A 195 14.04 13.03 3.07
N VAL A 196 14.44 11.77 2.83
CA VAL A 196 15.59 11.42 2.00
C VAL A 196 15.33 11.83 0.54
N SER A 197 14.13 11.56 0.02
CA SER A 197 13.70 11.97 -1.31
C SER A 197 13.81 13.48 -1.50
N TYR A 198 13.34 14.27 -0.52
CA TYR A 198 13.39 15.73 -0.57
C TYR A 198 14.82 16.27 -0.46
N ASN A 199 15.64 15.72 0.44
CA ASN A 199 16.98 16.25 0.71
C ASN A 199 18.03 15.83 -0.33
N LEU A 200 17.89 14.64 -0.92
CA LEU A 200 18.85 14.09 -1.90
C LEU A 200 18.41 14.28 -3.36
N ASP A 201 17.26 14.91 -3.58
CA ASP A 201 16.67 15.14 -4.91
C ASP A 201 16.67 13.86 -5.75
N PHE A 202 16.26 12.75 -5.12
CA PHE A 202 16.22 11.47 -5.81
C PHE A 202 15.24 11.54 -6.98
N GLY A 203 15.64 10.97 -8.12
CA GLY A 203 14.77 10.89 -9.28
C GLY A 203 13.44 10.18 -8.95
N GLU A 204 12.37 10.58 -9.63
CA GLU A 204 10.99 10.10 -9.43
C GLU A 204 10.91 8.56 -9.35
N PHE A 205 11.74 7.86 -10.13
CA PHE A 205 11.84 6.40 -10.14
C PHE A 205 12.23 5.77 -8.80
N THR A 206 13.28 6.29 -8.15
CA THR A 206 13.77 5.78 -6.87
C THR A 206 12.72 6.01 -5.77
N ILE A 207 12.00 7.14 -5.85
CA ILE A 207 10.94 7.50 -4.92
C ILE A 207 9.76 6.54 -5.06
N THR A 208 9.29 6.28 -6.28
CA THR A 208 8.21 5.33 -6.54
C THR A 208 8.58 3.92 -6.08
N GLN A 209 9.82 3.49 -6.34
CA GLN A 209 10.32 2.19 -5.89
C GLN A 209 10.31 2.08 -4.36
N MET A 210 10.85 3.07 -3.65
CA MET A 210 10.88 3.10 -2.20
C MET A 210 9.46 3.09 -1.60
N THR A 211 8.55 3.86 -2.19
CA THR A 211 7.15 3.94 -1.78
C THR A 211 6.44 2.58 -1.93
N LEU A 212 6.64 1.90 -3.06
CA LEU A 212 6.07 0.57 -3.31
C LEU A 212 6.64 -0.51 -2.37
N ILE A 213 7.94 -0.46 -2.09
CA ILE A 213 8.58 -1.38 -1.14
C ILE A 213 7.97 -1.21 0.25
N SER A 214 7.82 0.04 0.72
CA SER A 214 7.18 0.31 2.00
C SER A 214 5.73 -0.18 2.02
N ALA A 215 4.94 0.15 1.00
CA ALA A 215 3.55 -0.31 0.88
C ALA A 215 3.42 -1.84 0.93
N LEU A 216 4.35 -2.57 0.30
CA LEU A 216 4.40 -4.03 0.33
C LEU A 216 4.78 -4.58 1.72
N ILE A 217 5.77 -3.97 2.39
CA ILE A 217 6.16 -4.35 3.75
C ILE A 217 4.98 -4.11 4.71
N ASN A 218 4.36 -2.94 4.62
CA ASN A 218 3.23 -2.53 5.45
C ASN A 218 2.03 -3.45 5.23
N LEU A 219 1.65 -3.69 3.97
CA LEU A 219 0.60 -4.66 3.62
C LEU A 219 0.89 -6.02 4.28
N ASN A 220 2.10 -6.54 4.20
CA ASN A 220 2.41 -7.87 4.72
C ASN A 220 2.39 -7.95 6.25
N ILE A 221 3.01 -6.99 6.93
CA ILE A 221 3.08 -6.94 8.40
C ILE A 221 1.68 -6.70 8.97
N GLU A 222 0.98 -5.70 8.45
CA GLU A 222 -0.30 -5.24 8.97
C GLU A 222 -1.41 -6.24 8.65
N TYR A 223 -1.42 -6.83 7.44
CA TYR A 223 -2.37 -7.89 7.08
C TYR A 223 -2.25 -9.07 8.03
N PHE A 224 -1.03 -9.58 8.21
CA PHE A 224 -0.79 -10.76 9.02
C PHE A 224 -1.25 -10.53 10.46
N LEU A 225 -0.79 -9.44 11.07
CA LEU A 225 -1.08 -9.14 12.47
C LEU A 225 -2.57 -8.86 12.70
N MET A 226 -3.23 -8.12 11.81
CA MET A 226 -4.68 -7.90 11.91
C MET A 226 -5.49 -9.17 11.72
N TYR A 227 -5.09 -10.03 10.78
CA TYR A 227 -5.75 -11.30 10.55
C TYR A 227 -5.68 -12.20 11.79
N GLN A 228 -4.52 -12.27 12.44
CA GLN A 228 -4.34 -13.03 13.68
C GLN A 228 -5.15 -12.44 14.84
N CYS A 229 -5.09 -11.12 15.03
CA CYS A 229 -5.92 -10.43 16.03
C CYS A 229 -7.40 -10.75 15.84
N ARG A 230 -7.88 -10.69 14.60
CA ARG A 230 -9.27 -11.00 14.25
C ARG A 230 -9.65 -12.44 14.60
N ILE A 231 -8.82 -13.42 14.28
CA ILE A 231 -9.12 -14.83 14.60
C ILE A 231 -9.31 -14.99 16.10
N ILE A 232 -8.38 -14.47 16.88
CA ILE A 232 -8.39 -14.59 18.34
C ILE A 232 -9.65 -13.94 18.92
N ILE A 233 -9.94 -12.69 18.52
CA ILE A 233 -11.11 -11.95 18.98
C ILE A 233 -12.41 -12.70 18.62
N LEU A 234 -12.55 -13.11 17.35
CA LEU A 234 -13.77 -13.80 16.91
C LEU A 234 -13.93 -15.18 17.54
N SER A 235 -12.84 -15.92 17.78
CA SER A 235 -12.91 -17.21 18.47
C SER A 235 -13.42 -17.03 19.90
N GLN A 236 -12.97 -16.01 20.62
CA GLN A 236 -13.46 -15.74 21.97
C GLN A 236 -14.93 -15.32 21.95
N ILE A 237 -15.32 -14.40 21.06
CA ILE A 237 -16.73 -13.99 20.91
C ILE A 237 -17.63 -15.19 20.61
N GLN A 238 -17.18 -16.15 19.80
CA GLN A 238 -17.94 -17.37 19.52
C GLN A 238 -18.07 -18.26 20.76
N THR A 239 -16.98 -18.50 21.49
CA THR A 239 -16.99 -19.32 22.71
C THR A 239 -17.85 -18.72 23.82
N TYR A 240 -17.93 -17.39 23.94
CA TYR A 240 -18.80 -16.74 24.94
C TYR A 240 -20.29 -16.74 24.56
N ASN A 241 -20.63 -16.93 23.27
CA ASN A 241 -22.01 -16.94 22.76
C ASN A 241 -22.56 -18.35 22.49
N SER A 242 -21.76 -19.40 22.70
CA SER A 242 -22.14 -20.82 22.60
C SER A 242 -22.45 -21.41 23.97
#